data_AF-A0AAV1B9F6-F1
#
_entry.id   AF-A0AAV1B9F6-F1
#
_cell.length_a   1.000
_cell.length_b   1.000
_cell.length_c   1.000
_cell.angle_alpha   90.00
_cell.angle_beta   90.00
_cell.angle_gamma   90.00
#
_symmetry.space_group_name_H-M   'P 1'
#
loop_
_entity.id
_entity.type
_entity.pdbx_description
1 polymer ?
#
loop_
_entity_poly.entity_id
_entity_poly.type
_entity_poly.pdbx_seq_one_letter_code
_entity_poly.pdbx_strand_id
1 'polypeptide(L)'
;MNVIGQTLDHSSTLRILVENVEFLQKPCTITLLRTKPNSDRKQQPWLIFAAHRPLGYSSNSWYAMEGSFEEPMGRESLQGLWQKYKVDIAFYGHVHNYERVCPIYQNQCVNKEKYHYSGTVNGTIHVVVGGGGSHLSDFTASPPVWSIFRDRDYGFGKLTAFNHSYLLFEYPSMYSRKGFTTICQFAINFV
;
A
#
# COMPACT_ATOMS: atom_id res chain seq x y z
N MET A 1 9.88 8.64 -12.52
CA MET A 1 9.31 9.85 -11.92
C MET A 1 9.74 9.85 -10.46
N ASN A 2 10.74 10.68 -10.10
CA ASN A 2 11.26 10.74 -8.73
C ASN A 2 10.29 11.57 -7.88
N VAL A 3 9.59 10.93 -6.94
CA VAL A 3 8.87 11.65 -5.88
C VAL A 3 9.76 11.59 -4.64
N ILE A 4 10.62 12.61 -4.51
CA ILE A 4 11.29 12.92 -3.25
C ILE A 4 10.41 13.94 -2.54
N GLY A 5 9.63 13.47 -1.57
CA GLY A 5 8.90 14.32 -0.62
C GLY A 5 9.39 14.01 0.78
N GLN A 6 10.42 14.71 1.25
CA GLN A 6 10.70 14.82 2.68
C GLN A 6 10.24 16.23 3.11
N THR A 7 9.11 16.31 3.81
CA THR A 7 8.80 17.47 4.65
C THR A 7 9.35 17.17 6.04
N LEU A 8 10.38 17.91 6.45
CA LEU A 8 10.90 17.93 7.81
C LEU A 8 10.05 18.93 8.61
N ASP A 9 9.15 18.42 9.45
CA ASP A 9 8.58 19.18 10.57
C ASP A 9 8.75 18.37 11.86
N HIS A 10 9.05 19.05 12.95
CA HIS A 10 9.62 18.54 14.19
C HIS A 10 8.60 17.83 15.12
N SER A 11 7.56 17.22 14.58
CA SER A 11 6.56 16.48 15.35
C SER A 11 6.12 15.21 14.60
N SER A 12 6.22 14.04 15.25
CA SER A 12 5.67 12.76 14.79
C SER A 12 6.18 12.29 13.41
N THR A 13 7.45 11.89 13.31
CA THR A 13 8.09 11.56 12.02
C THR A 13 7.46 10.33 11.34
N LEU A 14 6.58 10.57 10.37
CA LEU A 14 6.18 9.60 9.35
C LEU A 14 7.39 9.30 8.44
N ARG A 15 7.83 8.04 8.37
CA ARG A 15 8.84 7.61 7.39
C ARG A 15 8.20 6.75 6.32
N ILE A 16 8.12 7.29 5.11
CA ILE A 16 7.76 6.54 3.91
C ILE A 16 9.05 5.94 3.35
N LEU A 17 9.13 4.62 3.30
CA LEU A 17 10.22 3.93 2.64
C LEU A 17 9.83 3.78 1.17
N VAL A 18 10.38 4.65 0.33
CA VAL A 18 10.25 4.53 -1.12
C VAL A 18 11.42 3.69 -1.60
N GLU A 19 11.17 2.44 -1.96
CA GLU A 19 12.16 1.64 -2.68
C GLU A 19 11.98 1.82 -4.17
N ASN A 20 13.01 2.34 -4.84
CA ASN A 20 13.27 2.00 -6.23
C ASN A 20 13.79 0.56 -6.21
N VAL A 21 12.90 -0.41 -6.37
CA VAL A 21 13.30 -1.81 -6.58
C VAL A 21 13.92 -1.88 -7.98
N GLU A 22 15.22 -1.62 -8.08
CA GLU A 22 16.00 -1.98 -9.26
C GLU A 22 16.11 -3.50 -9.29
N PHE A 23 15.36 -4.14 -10.20
CA PHE A 23 15.51 -5.55 -10.53
C PHE A 23 16.85 -5.77 -11.26
N LEU A 24 17.96 -5.75 -10.52
CA LEU A 24 19.20 -6.30 -11.05
C LEU A 24 19.07 -7.83 -11.05
N GLN A 25 18.87 -8.40 -12.24
CA GLN A 25 18.85 -9.84 -12.51
C GLN A 25 20.15 -10.53 -12.04
N LYS A 26 20.31 -10.86 -10.75
CA LYS A 26 21.15 -11.94 -10.16
C LYS A 26 20.60 -12.28 -8.74
N PRO A 27 20.82 -13.51 -8.22
CA PRO A 27 19.81 -14.33 -7.54
C PRO A 27 19.16 -13.64 -6.33
N CYS A 28 17.83 -13.69 -6.29
CA CYS A 28 16.88 -13.30 -5.23
C CYS A 28 17.49 -12.92 -3.88
N THR A 29 18.11 -11.73 -3.81
CA THR A 29 18.43 -11.05 -2.56
C THR A 29 17.83 -9.67 -2.67
N ILE A 30 16.54 -9.55 -2.36
CA ILE A 30 15.93 -8.23 -2.14
C ILE A 30 16.55 -7.72 -0.84
N THR A 31 17.59 -6.92 -0.96
CA THR A 31 18.11 -6.13 0.14
C THR A 31 17.12 -5.00 0.34
N LEU A 32 16.15 -5.20 1.24
CA LEU A 32 15.43 -4.06 1.83
C LEU A 32 16.53 -3.11 2.32
N LEU A 33 16.65 -1.94 1.71
CA LEU A 33 17.74 -1.01 1.99
C LEU A 33 17.55 -0.48 3.41
N ARG A 34 18.11 -1.24 4.36
CA ARG A 34 18.46 -0.90 5.73
C ARG A 34 17.64 0.26 6.29
N THR A 35 16.34 0.07 6.45
CA THR A 35 15.74 0.63 7.66
C THR A 35 16.49 0.03 8.81
N LYS A 36 16.96 0.87 9.72
CA LYS A 36 17.52 0.42 10.99
C LYS A 36 16.64 -0.75 11.46
N PRO A 37 17.14 -2.00 11.56
CA PRO A 37 16.32 -3.15 11.95
C PRO A 37 15.73 -3.00 13.36
N ASN A 38 16.11 -1.91 14.03
CA ASN A 38 15.70 -1.38 15.31
C ASN A 38 15.08 0.03 15.14
N SER A 39 14.22 0.26 14.15
CA SER A 39 13.33 1.44 14.21
C SER A 39 12.47 1.23 15.44
N ASP A 40 12.77 1.97 16.50
CA ASP A 40 12.01 1.91 17.73
C ASP A 40 10.57 2.30 17.39
N ARG A 41 9.68 1.31 17.32
CA ARG A 41 8.26 1.49 17.02
C ARG A 41 7.59 2.47 17.99
N LYS A 42 8.20 2.73 19.16
CA LYS A 42 7.75 3.77 20.09
C LYS A 42 8.00 5.19 19.57
N GLN A 43 9.05 5.37 18.78
CA GLN A 43 9.44 6.66 18.19
C GLN A 43 8.93 6.81 16.76
N GLN A 44 8.84 5.70 16.00
CA GLN A 44 8.37 5.65 14.62
C GLN A 44 7.39 4.48 14.46
N PRO A 45 6.12 4.69 14.81
CA PRO A 45 5.14 3.61 14.90
C PRO A 45 4.71 3.08 13.53
N TRP A 46 4.70 3.96 12.51
CA TRP A 46 4.22 3.66 11.16
C TRP A 46 5.31 3.07 10.28
N LEU A 47 5.17 1.80 9.90
CA LEU A 47 6.06 1.11 8.98
C LEU A 47 5.36 0.91 7.62
N ILE A 48 5.83 1.64 6.62
CA ILE A 48 5.24 1.67 5.28
C ILE A 48 6.23 1.11 4.27
N PHE A 49 5.77 0.17 3.46
CA PHE A 49 6.49 -0.31 2.27
C PHE A 49 5.94 0.38 1.02
N ALA A 50 6.79 0.73 0.06
CA ALA A 50 6.34 1.22 -1.23
C ALA A 50 7.21 0.68 -2.35
N ALA A 51 6.58 0.25 -3.44
CA ALA A 51 7.24 -0.21 -4.67
C ALA A 51 6.49 0.31 -5.90
N HIS A 52 7.16 0.39 -7.05
CA HIS A 52 6.49 0.81 -8.27
C HIS A 52 5.47 -0.23 -8.75
N ARG A 53 5.88 -1.49 -8.94
CA ARG A 53 5.01 -2.58 -9.41
C ARG A 53 4.28 -3.26 -8.23
N PRO A 54 3.05 -3.79 -8.42
CA PRO A 54 2.34 -4.51 -7.37
C PRO A 54 3.02 -5.84 -7.02
N LEU A 55 3.79 -5.82 -5.93
CA LEU A 55 4.42 -7.02 -5.36
C LEU A 55 3.52 -7.76 -4.37
N GLY A 56 2.33 -7.24 -4.08
CA GLY A 56 1.40 -7.83 -3.12
C GLY A 56 0.11 -8.31 -3.79
N TYR A 57 -0.80 -7.37 -4.03
CA TYR A 57 -2.14 -7.68 -4.53
C TYR A 57 -2.64 -6.56 -5.44
N SER A 58 -3.12 -6.95 -6.63
CA SER A 58 -3.86 -6.11 -7.56
C SER A 58 -4.81 -6.99 -8.37
N SER A 59 -6.09 -6.60 -8.44
CA SER A 59 -7.11 -7.23 -9.27
C SER A 59 -7.14 -6.69 -10.69
N ASN A 60 -6.02 -6.17 -11.17
CA ASN A 60 -5.89 -5.71 -12.56
C ASN A 60 -6.13 -6.85 -13.56
N SER A 61 -6.80 -6.52 -14.66
CA SER A 61 -7.22 -7.50 -15.66
C SER A 61 -6.06 -8.23 -16.33
N TRP A 62 -4.92 -7.56 -16.62
CA TRP A 62 -3.77 -8.22 -17.25
C TRP A 62 -3.13 -9.28 -16.35
N TYR A 63 -3.06 -9.04 -15.03
CA TYR A 63 -2.49 -10.02 -14.12
C TYR A 63 -3.42 -11.23 -14.04
N ALA A 64 -4.73 -10.96 -13.95
CA ALA A 64 -5.73 -12.02 -13.91
C ALA A 64 -5.73 -12.88 -15.19
N MET A 65 -5.52 -12.29 -16.37
CA MET A 65 -5.38 -13.04 -17.64
C MET A 65 -4.14 -13.94 -17.65
N GLU A 66 -3.08 -13.54 -16.96
CA GLU A 66 -1.87 -14.35 -16.75
C GLU A 66 -2.01 -15.35 -15.57
N GLY A 67 -3.19 -15.43 -14.95
CA GLY A 67 -3.43 -16.32 -13.80
C GLY A 67 -2.81 -15.81 -12.49
N SER A 68 -2.52 -14.51 -12.39
CA SER A 68 -1.88 -13.86 -11.24
C SER A 68 -2.72 -12.70 -10.68
N PHE A 69 -2.32 -12.18 -9.53
CA PHE A 69 -2.84 -10.96 -8.91
C PHE A 69 -1.69 -10.05 -8.43
N GLU A 70 -0.52 -10.18 -9.05
CA GLU A 70 0.73 -9.51 -8.70
C GLU A 70 1.79 -9.74 -9.79
N GLU A 71 2.93 -9.06 -9.66
CA GLU A 71 4.15 -9.44 -10.37
C GLU A 71 4.59 -10.87 -10.01
N PRO A 72 5.09 -11.67 -10.97
CA PRO A 72 5.63 -13.00 -10.70
C PRO A 72 6.66 -12.98 -9.56
N MET A 73 6.50 -13.90 -8.59
CA MET A 73 7.35 -14.02 -7.40
C MET A 73 7.31 -12.80 -6.45
N GLY A 74 6.33 -11.91 -6.61
CA GLY A 74 6.20 -10.67 -5.85
C GLY A 74 6.02 -10.93 -4.36
N ARG A 75 4.89 -11.55 -3.95
CA ARG A 75 4.58 -11.70 -2.53
C ARG A 75 5.34 -12.83 -1.87
N GLU A 76 5.66 -13.92 -2.56
CA GLU A 76 6.13 -15.16 -1.90
C GLU A 76 7.38 -14.92 -1.05
N SER A 77 8.30 -14.10 -1.56
CA SER A 77 9.56 -13.79 -0.88
C SER A 77 9.43 -12.66 0.16
N LEU A 78 8.46 -11.75 0.00
CA LEU A 78 8.36 -10.52 0.79
C LEU A 78 7.32 -10.58 1.91
N GLN A 79 6.24 -11.34 1.76
CA GLN A 79 5.18 -11.39 2.75
C GLN A 79 5.65 -11.91 4.12
N GLY A 80 6.66 -12.79 4.14
CA GLY A 80 7.29 -13.23 5.39
C GLY A 80 8.00 -12.09 6.12
N LEU A 81 8.64 -11.17 5.39
CA LEU A 81 9.28 -9.98 5.95
C LEU A 81 8.24 -8.96 6.39
N TRP A 82 7.22 -8.71 5.58
CA TRP A 82 6.11 -7.81 5.94
C TRP A 82 5.41 -8.28 7.22
N GLN A 83 5.14 -9.57 7.34
CA GLN A 83 4.54 -10.16 8.54
C GLN A 83 5.47 -10.08 9.75
N LYS A 84 6.74 -10.49 9.60
CA LYS A 84 7.74 -10.49 10.67
C LYS A 84 7.95 -9.09 11.26
N TYR A 85 8.07 -8.10 10.39
CA TYR A 85 8.28 -6.72 10.80
C TYR A 85 7.00 -5.95 11.02
N LYS A 86 5.81 -6.57 10.85
CA LYS A 86 4.48 -5.96 11.02
C LYS A 86 4.25 -4.73 10.13
N VAL A 87 4.65 -4.77 8.86
CA VAL A 87 4.43 -3.64 7.93
C VAL A 87 2.93 -3.30 7.92
N ASP A 88 2.63 -2.03 8.16
CA ASP A 88 1.25 -1.57 8.35
C ASP A 88 0.56 -1.42 6.99
N ILE A 89 1.23 -0.76 6.05
CA ILE A 89 0.70 -0.47 4.71
C ILE A 89 1.79 -0.69 3.65
N ALA A 90 1.42 -1.33 2.53
CA ALA A 90 2.24 -1.48 1.34
C ALA A 90 1.58 -0.76 0.15
N PHE A 91 2.28 0.24 -0.42
CA PHE A 91 1.81 1.02 -1.56
C PHE A 91 2.45 0.57 -2.88
N TYR A 92 1.64 0.60 -3.93
CA TYR A 92 2.06 0.27 -5.30
C TYR A 92 1.55 1.30 -6.31
N GLY A 93 2.30 1.48 -7.39
CA GLY A 93 1.85 2.18 -8.60
C GLY A 93 1.62 1.19 -9.74
N HIS A 94 2.14 1.55 -10.92
CA HIS A 94 2.19 0.77 -12.18
C HIS A 94 0.83 0.41 -12.79
N VAL A 95 -0.09 -0.15 -12.01
CA VAL A 95 -1.49 -0.36 -12.41
C VAL A 95 -2.22 0.97 -12.25
N HIS A 96 -2.72 1.53 -13.35
CA HIS A 96 -3.30 2.88 -13.38
C HIS A 96 -4.77 2.89 -12.94
N ASN A 97 -5.00 2.51 -11.70
CA ASN A 97 -6.28 2.63 -10.99
C ASN A 97 -6.00 2.76 -9.48
N TYR A 98 -7.05 2.72 -8.68
CA TYR A 98 -6.95 2.63 -7.23
C TYR A 98 -7.59 1.33 -6.73
N GLU A 99 -6.89 0.63 -5.84
CA GLU A 99 -7.43 -0.55 -5.18
C GLU A 99 -6.92 -0.65 -3.75
N ARG A 100 -7.81 -1.00 -2.82
CA ARG A 100 -7.47 -1.26 -1.42
C ARG A 100 -7.85 -2.67 -1.04
N VAL A 101 -6.91 -3.35 -0.40
CA VAL A 101 -7.01 -4.72 0.07
C VAL A 101 -7.24 -4.75 1.59
N CYS A 102 -7.92 -5.78 2.08
CA CYS A 102 -8.02 -6.04 3.53
C CYS A 102 -6.63 -6.24 4.15
N PRO A 103 -6.47 -6.08 5.48
CA PRO A 103 -5.31 -6.64 6.16
C PRO A 103 -5.22 -8.13 5.84
N ILE A 104 -4.15 -8.52 5.17
CA ILE A 104 -4.05 -9.83 4.51
C ILE A 104 -2.70 -10.48 4.78
N TYR A 105 -2.70 -11.80 4.89
CA TYR A 105 -1.51 -12.62 4.91
C TYR A 105 -1.83 -13.96 4.24
N GLN A 106 -0.93 -14.47 3.38
CA GLN A 106 -1.13 -15.71 2.64
C GLN A 106 -2.51 -15.81 1.97
N ASN A 107 -2.89 -14.76 1.24
CA ASN A 107 -4.15 -14.65 0.49
C ASN A 107 -5.42 -14.71 1.35
N GLN A 108 -5.33 -14.59 2.68
CA GLN A 108 -6.46 -14.59 3.60
C GLN A 108 -6.57 -13.28 4.36
N CYS A 109 -7.76 -12.65 4.35
CA CYS A 109 -8.02 -11.50 5.20
C CYS A 109 -7.92 -11.92 6.67
N VAL A 110 -6.99 -11.33 7.40
CA VAL A 110 -6.74 -11.63 8.83
C VAL A 110 -7.46 -10.65 9.77
N ASN A 111 -8.08 -9.63 9.21
CA ASN A 111 -8.93 -8.68 9.93
C ASN A 111 -10.21 -8.41 9.12
N LYS A 112 -11.36 -8.36 9.82
CA LYS A 112 -12.68 -8.13 9.23
C LYS A 112 -13.03 -6.64 9.13
N GLU A 113 -12.34 -5.80 9.89
CA GLU A 113 -12.53 -4.35 9.83
C GLU A 113 -12.19 -3.80 8.44
N LYS A 114 -12.91 -2.76 8.02
CA LYS A 114 -12.74 -2.16 6.68
C LYS A 114 -12.28 -0.71 6.71
N TYR A 115 -12.52 0.02 7.79
CA TYR A 115 -12.33 1.46 7.85
C TYR A 115 -11.61 1.92 9.11
N HIS A 116 -11.81 1.26 10.25
CA HIS A 116 -11.21 1.63 11.52
C HIS A 116 -10.51 0.41 12.12
N TYR A 117 -9.18 0.40 12.05
CA TYR A 117 -8.36 -0.66 12.63
C TYR A 117 -7.87 -0.25 14.02
N SER A 118 -7.86 -1.21 14.94
CA SER A 118 -7.35 -1.02 16.29
C SER A 118 -6.17 -1.96 16.56
N GLY A 119 -5.10 -1.45 17.16
CA GLY A 119 -3.88 -2.17 17.42
C GLY A 119 -3.11 -2.53 16.15
N THR A 120 -2.29 -3.58 16.23
CA THR A 120 -1.61 -4.15 15.06
C THR A 120 -2.64 -4.73 14.09
N VAL A 121 -2.60 -4.33 12.82
CA VAL A 121 -3.52 -4.80 11.75
C VAL A 121 -3.44 -6.31 11.47
N ASN A 122 -2.45 -7.01 12.04
CA ASN A 122 -2.17 -8.46 11.98
C ASN A 122 -1.90 -9.04 10.58
N GLY A 123 -2.00 -8.21 9.53
CA GLY A 123 -1.55 -8.45 8.17
C GLY A 123 -1.43 -7.10 7.47
N THR A 124 -0.55 -7.00 6.48
CA THR A 124 -0.28 -5.73 5.80
C THR A 124 -1.48 -5.32 4.95
N ILE A 125 -1.83 -4.03 4.99
CA ILE A 125 -2.82 -3.45 4.08
C ILE A 125 -2.13 -3.12 2.77
N HIS A 126 -2.57 -3.73 1.68
CA HIS A 126 -2.02 -3.45 0.35
C HIS A 126 -2.89 -2.43 -0.38
N VAL A 127 -2.24 -1.44 -1.00
CA VAL A 127 -2.95 -0.36 -1.70
C VAL A 127 -2.26 -0.07 -3.04
N VAL A 128 -2.99 -0.23 -4.13
CA VAL A 128 -2.60 0.27 -5.45
C VAL A 128 -3.10 1.72 -5.55
N VAL A 129 -2.19 2.65 -5.83
CA VAL A 129 -2.43 4.10 -5.98
C VAL A 129 -1.82 4.61 -7.30
N GLY A 130 -1.97 3.86 -8.40
CA GLY A 130 -1.30 4.16 -9.67
C GLY A 130 -2.07 5.07 -10.62
N GLY A 131 -3.28 5.49 -10.28
CA GLY A 131 -4.13 6.41 -11.06
C GLY A 131 -3.65 7.86 -11.12
N GLY A 132 -2.34 8.12 -11.18
CA GLY A 132 -1.78 9.47 -11.09
C GLY A 132 -1.89 10.34 -12.36
N GLY A 133 -2.39 9.81 -13.48
CA GLY A 133 -2.57 10.58 -14.73
C GLY A 133 -2.29 9.85 -16.05
N SER A 134 -1.86 8.59 -16.01
CA SER A 134 -1.70 7.76 -17.22
C SER A 134 -2.99 7.02 -17.58
N HIS A 135 -3.08 6.44 -18.78
CA HIS A 135 -4.25 5.70 -19.25
C HIS A 135 -4.72 4.66 -18.22
N LEU A 136 -6.01 4.70 -17.87
CA LEU A 136 -6.57 3.90 -16.79
C LEU A 136 -6.54 2.39 -17.11
N SER A 137 -6.28 1.58 -16.08
CA SER A 137 -6.23 0.12 -16.19
C SER A 137 -7.51 -0.53 -15.66
N ASP A 138 -8.01 -1.55 -16.39
CA ASP A 138 -9.24 -2.26 -16.04
C ASP A 138 -9.04 -3.29 -14.94
N PHE A 139 -10.08 -3.52 -14.15
CA PHE A 139 -10.08 -4.63 -13.19
C PHE A 139 -10.55 -5.93 -13.84
N THR A 140 -10.20 -7.05 -13.22
CA THR A 140 -10.85 -8.33 -13.49
C THR A 140 -12.35 -8.25 -13.21
N ALA A 141 -13.12 -9.02 -13.99
CA ALA A 141 -14.57 -9.04 -13.94
C ALA A 141 -15.11 -9.49 -12.57
N SER A 142 -14.48 -10.50 -11.96
CA SER A 142 -14.86 -11.01 -10.63
C SER A 142 -13.88 -10.51 -9.56
N PRO A 143 -14.26 -9.52 -8.72
CA PRO A 143 -13.39 -9.05 -7.65
C PRO A 143 -13.01 -10.19 -6.68
N PRO A 144 -11.71 -10.34 -6.36
CA PRO A 144 -11.29 -11.24 -5.29
C PRO A 144 -11.86 -10.82 -3.93
N VAL A 145 -12.09 -11.79 -3.03
CA VAL A 145 -12.68 -11.56 -1.70
C VAL A 145 -11.92 -10.56 -0.82
N TRP A 146 -10.63 -10.38 -1.08
CA TRP A 146 -9.76 -9.47 -0.34
C TRP A 146 -9.79 -8.02 -0.85
N SER A 147 -10.36 -7.77 -2.04
CA SER A 147 -10.47 -6.44 -2.61
C SER A 147 -11.64 -5.69 -1.95
N ILE A 148 -11.31 -4.72 -1.10
CA ILE A 148 -12.32 -3.96 -0.33
C ILE A 148 -12.91 -2.83 -1.16
N PHE A 149 -12.07 -2.12 -1.92
CA PHE A 149 -12.47 -0.93 -2.66
C PHE A 149 -11.67 -0.84 -3.96
N ARG A 150 -12.33 -0.46 -5.04
CA ARG A 150 -11.76 -0.28 -6.38
C ARG A 150 -12.29 1.01 -6.97
N ASP A 151 -11.42 1.82 -7.55
CA ASP A 151 -11.79 3.00 -8.32
C ASP A 151 -10.98 3.04 -9.62
N ARG A 152 -11.69 3.19 -10.74
CA ARG A 152 -11.09 3.29 -12.08
C ARG A 152 -11.18 4.74 -12.54
N ASP A 153 -10.45 5.59 -11.83
CA ASP A 153 -10.33 7.01 -12.13
C ASP A 153 -8.96 7.52 -11.66
N TYR A 154 -8.69 8.78 -11.93
CA TYR A 154 -7.51 9.46 -11.44
C TYR A 154 -7.66 9.85 -9.97
N GLY A 155 -6.57 9.76 -9.22
CA GLY A 155 -6.56 10.11 -7.80
C GLY A 155 -5.18 9.90 -7.19
N PHE A 156 -5.09 10.17 -5.89
CA PHE A 156 -3.83 10.01 -5.14
C PHE A 156 -4.10 9.58 -3.70
N GLY A 157 -3.11 8.96 -3.06
CA GLY A 157 -3.17 8.66 -1.63
C GLY A 157 -2.65 9.83 -0.79
N LYS A 158 -3.34 10.17 0.29
CA LYS A 158 -2.90 11.11 1.31
C LYS A 158 -2.84 10.39 2.65
N LEU A 159 -1.69 10.49 3.32
CA LEU A 159 -1.47 9.89 4.62
C LEU A 159 -1.23 10.98 5.67
N THR A 160 -1.93 10.92 6.79
CA THR A 160 -1.84 11.91 7.87
C THR A 160 -1.68 11.20 9.20
N ALA A 161 -0.48 11.28 9.78
CA ALA A 161 -0.21 10.84 11.15
C ALA A 161 -0.56 12.00 12.09
N PHE A 162 -1.65 11.89 12.85
CA PHE A 162 -2.05 12.93 13.78
C PHE A 162 -1.24 12.89 15.09
N ASN A 163 -0.80 11.69 15.47
CA ASN A 163 0.09 11.44 16.61
C ASN A 163 0.73 10.05 16.44
N HIS A 164 1.39 9.53 17.49
CA HIS A 164 2.04 8.22 17.46
C HIS A 164 1.06 7.02 17.47
N SER A 165 -0.21 7.27 17.75
CA SER A 165 -1.25 6.25 17.84
C SER A 165 -2.24 6.31 16.69
N TYR A 166 -2.43 7.45 16.01
CA TYR A 166 -3.49 7.61 15.02
C TYR A 166 -2.96 8.02 13.64
N LEU A 167 -3.19 7.15 12.66
CA LEU A 167 -2.88 7.35 11.24
C LEU A 167 -4.16 7.31 10.42
N LEU A 168 -4.37 8.30 9.56
CA LEU A 168 -5.45 8.34 8.59
C LEU A 168 -4.88 8.24 7.18
N PHE A 169 -5.43 7.34 6.37
CA PHE A 169 -5.26 7.31 4.93
C PHE A 169 -6.55 7.79 4.26
N GLU A 170 -6.40 8.67 3.27
CA GLU A 170 -7.47 9.19 2.43
C GLU A 170 -7.09 8.98 0.96
N TYR A 171 -8.06 8.65 0.12
CA TYR A 171 -7.94 8.62 -1.33
C TYR A 171 -8.96 9.60 -1.94
N PRO A 172 -8.51 10.81 -2.31
CA PRO A 172 -9.27 11.72 -3.13
C PRO A 172 -9.25 11.29 -4.60
N SER A 173 -10.45 11.14 -5.19
CA SER A 173 -10.63 10.87 -6.61
C SER A 173 -10.95 12.15 -7.37
N MET A 174 -10.58 12.17 -8.66
CA MET A 174 -10.81 13.25 -9.62
C MET A 174 -12.13 13.12 -10.38
N TYR A 175 -13.00 12.17 -9.99
CA TYR A 175 -14.33 11.88 -10.55
C TYR A 175 -15.23 13.12 -10.76
N SER A 176 -15.00 14.19 -9.98
CA SER A 176 -15.82 15.38 -9.97
C SER A 176 -15.11 16.57 -10.61
N ARG A 177 -15.71 17.15 -11.66
CA ARG A 177 -15.37 18.50 -12.18
C ARG A 177 -15.50 19.63 -11.14
N LYS A 178 -15.82 19.31 -9.88
CA LYS A 178 -15.88 20.24 -8.72
C LYS A 178 -14.69 20.11 -7.75
N GLY A 179 -13.67 19.30 -8.06
CA GLY A 179 -12.44 19.17 -7.26
C GLY A 179 -12.29 17.81 -6.56
N PHE A 180 -11.14 17.62 -5.90
CA PHE A 180 -10.77 16.38 -5.22
C PHE A 180 -11.75 16.04 -4.09
N THR A 181 -12.43 14.90 -4.20
CA THR A 181 -13.35 14.39 -3.16
C THR A 181 -12.80 13.08 -2.62
N THR A 182 -12.65 12.95 -1.29
CA THR A 182 -12.25 11.69 -0.65
C THR A 182 -13.35 10.65 -0.84
N ILE A 183 -13.08 9.58 -1.59
CA ILE A 183 -14.05 8.50 -1.85
C ILE A 183 -13.70 7.19 -1.12
N CYS A 184 -12.47 7.07 -0.63
CA CYS A 184 -12.06 5.97 0.23
C CYS A 184 -11.15 6.50 1.33
N GLN A 185 -11.34 6.01 2.55
CA GLN A 185 -10.47 6.33 3.69
C GLN A 185 -10.42 5.17 4.68
N PHE A 186 -9.35 5.09 5.46
CA PHE A 186 -9.28 4.22 6.62
C PHE A 186 -8.31 4.78 7.67
N ALA A 187 -8.52 4.42 8.93
CA ALA A 187 -7.67 4.82 10.05
C ALA A 187 -7.09 3.61 10.77
N ILE A 188 -5.86 3.74 11.27
CA ILE A 188 -5.21 2.79 12.17
C ILE A 188 -4.99 3.51 13.51
N ASN A 189 -5.49 2.91 14.58
CA ASN A 189 -5.31 3.39 15.94
C ASN A 189 -4.53 2.38 16.79
N PHE A 190 -3.26 2.67 17.13
CA PHE A 190 -2.51 1.91 18.12
C PHE A 190 -2.93 2.33 19.53
N VAL A 191 -3.64 1.44 20.23
CA VAL A 191 -3.95 1.56 21.66
C VAL A 191 -2.73 1.24 22.50
#